data_AF-A0AAU3D3P7-F1
#
_entry.id   AF-A0AAU3D3P7-F1
#
_cell.length_a   1.000
_cell.length_b   1.000
_cell.length_c   1.000
_cell.angle_alpha   90.00
_cell.angle_beta   90.00
_cell.angle_gamma   90.00
#
_symmetry.space_group_name_H-M   'P 1'
#
loop_
_entity.id
_entity.type
_entity.pdbx_description
1 polymer ?
#
loop_
_entity_poly.entity_id
_entity_poly.type
_entity_poly.pdbx_seq_one_letter_code
_entity_poly.pdbx_strand_id
1 'polypeptide(L)'
;MARTPRPRPADEAQVRLTPRSLERLKAVVLDANAYGHARPDLDQLSRWAQRLAGMEIETWVPEPVAWEWAEHLARDWQVLKGAASSERKRLQSAGLDVPAPAGYVTRDDVIAAVLENLAKIPNVKVIKLTGRSAIEGLKDQVLLRPPAKHKGAEDPAKATKTGASDSAWLRDVLELAAPEEILIVTSDGDVRAAFEAWKKPVPNLRTLAELRPTLFDLSVDDGHARSAIIRYLAARLPADQQDEDALDIGRIVGLEAAFTRKLEEDDTGLSSLSSYGASVTGIVALAGIGVVRVEAGQSAEQVPSDRRRSPTDPGTANRETADAMVFFLATGEATIQGLLHGGDPEVAVVPISNVLVRANLTFQFADGVITSMSADTDATAMLLERAFDESHEAEIDLVDALNTVPGIALEEGALEERQRFDIPGTSAYVDIDVSRDGEDWTAEINLWHGDDDEEELVGTIGMECEYNADTWWGGSRDGFQGPDAYPVAVYGNDLHERHGIWSLPAWLLNHITWPRFPVLATEAQPATTDDKLAET
;
A
#
# COMPACT_ATOMS: atom_id res chain seq x y z
N MET A 1 30.28 1.55 10.70
CA MET A 1 30.53 2.02 9.32
C MET A 1 29.31 1.67 8.49
N ALA A 2 28.38 2.61 8.35
CA ALA A 2 27.19 2.44 7.52
C ALA A 2 27.63 2.33 6.04
N ARG A 3 27.26 1.22 5.38
CA ARG A 3 27.48 1.06 3.95
C ARG A 3 26.49 1.96 3.23
N THR A 4 26.97 3.02 2.62
CA THR A 4 26.19 3.85 1.69
C THR A 4 25.65 2.94 0.58
N PRO A 5 24.34 2.96 0.28
CA PRO A 5 23.78 2.16 -0.79
C PRO A 5 24.38 2.62 -2.12
N ARG A 6 24.89 1.65 -2.91
CA ARG A 6 25.38 1.92 -4.26
C ARG A 6 24.23 2.49 -5.10
N PRO A 7 24.44 3.57 -5.87
CA PRO A 7 23.44 4.05 -6.82
C PRO A 7 23.14 2.94 -7.82
N ARG A 8 21.85 2.59 -7.96
CA ARG A 8 21.38 1.59 -8.93
C ARG A 8 21.57 2.12 -10.37
N PRO A 9 21.88 1.26 -11.34
CA PRO A 9 22.06 1.65 -12.73
C PRO A 9 20.77 2.25 -13.31
N ALA A 10 20.92 3.30 -14.14
CA ALA A 10 19.80 4.06 -14.72
C ALA A 10 18.79 3.23 -15.54
N ASP A 11 19.17 2.04 -16.02
CA ASP A 11 18.28 1.11 -16.73
C ASP A 11 17.23 0.46 -15.80
N GLU A 12 17.54 0.23 -14.51
CA GLU A 12 16.57 -0.36 -13.56
C GLU A 12 15.44 0.62 -13.19
N ALA A 13 15.71 1.93 -13.25
CA ALA A 13 14.73 2.96 -12.94
C ALA A 13 13.65 3.09 -14.04
N GLN A 14 13.97 2.76 -15.30
CA GLN A 14 13.02 2.83 -16.42
C GLN A 14 12.03 1.66 -16.47
N VAL A 15 12.39 0.52 -15.84
CA VAL A 15 11.55 -0.68 -15.84
C VAL A 15 10.37 -0.51 -14.87
N ARG A 16 10.58 0.19 -13.75
CA ARG A 16 9.60 0.34 -12.66
C ARG A 16 8.50 1.35 -12.99
N LEU A 17 7.29 1.08 -12.50
CA LEU A 17 6.23 2.09 -12.47
C LEU A 17 6.45 3.03 -11.30
N THR A 18 6.08 4.30 -11.47
CA THR A 18 5.95 5.22 -10.33
C THR A 18 4.77 4.79 -9.46
N PRO A 19 4.76 5.09 -8.14
CA PRO A 19 3.63 4.77 -7.26
C PRO A 19 2.29 5.23 -7.83
N ARG A 20 2.22 6.49 -8.29
CA ARG A 20 1.04 7.08 -8.94
C ARG A 20 0.59 6.32 -10.19
N SER A 21 1.51 5.74 -10.96
CA SER A 21 1.16 4.95 -12.15
C SER A 21 0.64 3.56 -11.77
N LEU A 22 1.19 2.96 -10.72
CA LEU A 22 0.76 1.66 -10.20
C LEU A 22 -0.65 1.74 -9.59
N GLU A 23 -0.97 2.81 -8.86
CA GLU A 23 -2.29 3.04 -8.27
C GLU A 23 -3.42 3.20 -9.29
N ARG A 24 -3.10 3.83 -10.43
CA ARG A 24 -4.06 4.01 -11.52
C ARG A 24 -4.24 2.74 -12.36
N LEU A 25 -3.37 1.75 -12.19
CA LEU A 25 -3.37 0.54 -13.00
C LEU A 25 -4.57 -0.33 -12.64
N LYS A 26 -5.50 -0.50 -13.58
CA LYS A 26 -6.67 -1.37 -13.45
C LYS A 26 -6.41 -2.79 -13.93
N ALA A 27 -5.59 -2.95 -14.95
CA ALA A 27 -5.39 -4.24 -15.58
C ALA A 27 -4.02 -4.44 -16.24
N VAL A 28 -3.58 -5.69 -16.25
CA VAL A 28 -2.50 -6.19 -17.11
C VAL A 28 -3.14 -6.94 -18.28
N VAL A 29 -2.88 -6.50 -19.51
CA VAL A 29 -3.44 -7.07 -20.74
C VAL A 29 -2.38 -7.91 -21.45
N LEU A 30 -2.72 -9.15 -21.78
CA LEU A 30 -1.79 -10.05 -22.48
C LEU A 30 -2.04 -10.06 -23.98
N ASP A 31 -0.96 -9.81 -24.73
CA ASP A 31 -0.91 -9.98 -26.18
C ASP A 31 -0.64 -11.45 -26.56
N ALA A 32 -1.00 -11.85 -27.78
CA ALA A 32 -0.78 -13.20 -28.29
C ALA A 32 0.71 -13.60 -28.25
N ASN A 33 1.59 -12.63 -28.49
CA ASN A 33 3.04 -12.83 -28.46
C ASN A 33 3.69 -12.71 -27.07
N ALA A 34 2.93 -12.52 -25.99
CA ALA A 34 3.49 -12.37 -24.64
C ALA A 34 4.40 -13.54 -24.25
N TYR A 35 4.10 -14.74 -24.78
CA TYR A 35 4.86 -15.98 -24.61
C TYR A 35 5.76 -16.31 -25.83
N GLY A 36 6.06 -15.34 -26.68
CA GLY A 36 6.96 -15.42 -27.85
C GLY A 36 6.40 -16.09 -29.11
N HIS A 37 5.58 -17.15 -28.98
CA HIS A 37 5.08 -17.95 -30.13
C HIS A 37 3.59 -18.28 -30.08
N ALA A 38 2.76 -17.44 -29.43
CA ALA A 38 1.33 -17.72 -29.22
C ALA A 38 1.07 -19.09 -28.55
N ARG A 39 1.99 -19.51 -27.68
CA ARG A 39 1.94 -20.75 -26.90
C ARG A 39 1.91 -20.37 -25.42
N PRO A 40 0.73 -20.10 -24.85
CA PRO A 40 0.65 -19.70 -23.45
C PRO A 40 1.01 -20.87 -22.54
N ASP A 41 1.67 -20.57 -21.44
CA ASP A 41 1.72 -21.44 -20.27
C ASP A 41 0.58 -21.01 -19.34
N LEU A 42 -0.52 -21.79 -19.33
CA LEU A 42 -1.72 -21.46 -18.54
C LEU A 42 -1.47 -21.60 -17.03
N ASP A 43 -0.54 -22.46 -16.60
CA ASP A 43 -0.17 -22.57 -15.19
C ASP A 43 0.61 -21.32 -14.76
N GLN A 44 1.53 -20.84 -15.61
CA GLN A 44 2.22 -19.57 -15.40
C GLN A 44 1.26 -18.38 -15.41
N LEU A 45 0.29 -18.37 -16.34
CA LEU A 45 -0.77 -17.36 -16.36
C LEU A 45 -1.58 -17.36 -15.06
N SER A 46 -1.95 -18.54 -14.55
CA SER A 46 -2.68 -18.67 -13.28
C SER A 46 -1.88 -18.10 -12.11
N ARG A 47 -0.57 -18.35 -12.05
CA ARG A 47 0.30 -17.77 -11.00
C ARG A 47 0.39 -16.25 -11.11
N TRP A 48 0.50 -15.71 -12.32
CA TRP A 48 0.47 -14.27 -12.54
C TRP A 48 -0.86 -13.66 -12.13
N ALA A 49 -1.97 -14.25 -12.57
CA ALA A 49 -3.30 -13.76 -12.28
C ALA A 49 -3.60 -13.75 -10.79
N GLN A 50 -3.17 -14.77 -10.04
CA GLN A 50 -3.31 -14.82 -8.58
C GLN A 50 -2.51 -13.69 -7.90
N ARG A 51 -1.26 -13.43 -8.32
CA ARG A 51 -0.47 -12.33 -7.75
C ARG A 51 -1.01 -10.95 -8.11
N LEU A 52 -1.49 -10.78 -9.35
CA LEU A 52 -2.14 -9.54 -9.79
C LEU A 52 -3.48 -9.31 -9.06
N ALA A 53 -4.22 -10.38 -8.76
CA ALA A 53 -5.47 -10.31 -8.00
C ALA A 53 -5.24 -9.73 -6.61
N GLY A 54 -4.15 -10.17 -5.98
CA GLY A 54 -3.70 -9.58 -4.75
C GLY A 54 -3.31 -8.11 -4.89
N MET A 55 -3.05 -7.57 -6.07
CA MET A 55 -2.84 -6.11 -6.20
C MET A 55 -4.11 -5.35 -6.61
N GLU A 56 -5.28 -6.01 -6.57
CA GLU A 56 -6.54 -5.51 -7.14
C GLU A 56 -6.43 -5.18 -8.65
N ILE A 57 -5.45 -5.78 -9.34
CA ILE A 57 -5.23 -5.59 -10.78
C ILE A 57 -5.81 -6.80 -11.53
N GLU A 58 -6.74 -6.54 -12.45
CA GLU A 58 -7.34 -7.59 -13.27
C GLU A 58 -6.33 -8.12 -14.30
N THR A 59 -6.41 -9.41 -14.64
CA THR A 59 -5.63 -9.98 -15.76
C THR A 59 -6.53 -10.10 -16.99
N TRP A 60 -6.26 -9.34 -18.04
CA TRP A 60 -7.09 -9.31 -19.24
C TRP A 60 -6.46 -10.12 -20.37
N VAL A 61 -7.27 -11.01 -20.95
CA VAL A 61 -6.92 -11.73 -22.18
C VAL A 61 -7.98 -11.40 -23.22
N PRO A 62 -7.68 -10.61 -24.25
CA PRO A 62 -8.67 -10.32 -25.27
C PRO A 62 -9.13 -11.59 -26.01
N GLU A 63 -10.40 -11.66 -26.39
CA GLU A 63 -10.97 -12.83 -27.05
C GLU A 63 -10.20 -13.21 -28.34
N PRO A 64 -9.78 -12.29 -29.22
CA PRO A 64 -8.97 -12.65 -30.38
C PRO A 64 -7.62 -13.28 -30.01
N VAL A 65 -7.00 -12.83 -28.92
CA VAL A 65 -5.75 -13.41 -28.38
C VAL A 65 -5.99 -14.82 -27.84
N ALA A 66 -7.07 -15.03 -27.08
CA ALA A 66 -7.46 -16.34 -26.57
C ALA A 66 -7.70 -17.35 -27.71
N TRP A 67 -8.38 -16.92 -28.78
CA TRP A 67 -8.58 -17.74 -29.97
C TRP A 67 -7.26 -18.05 -30.70
N GLU A 68 -6.36 -17.08 -30.82
CA GLU A 68 -5.05 -17.31 -31.43
C GLU A 68 -4.23 -18.34 -30.66
N TRP A 69 -4.18 -18.24 -29.33
CA TRP A 69 -3.56 -19.25 -28.47
C TRP A 69 -4.16 -20.63 -28.66
N ALA A 70 -5.49 -20.73 -28.65
CA ALA A 70 -6.20 -22.00 -28.83
C ALA A 70 -5.92 -22.63 -30.21
N GLU A 71 -5.90 -21.81 -31.27
CA GLU A 71 -5.57 -22.21 -32.64
C GLU A 71 -4.15 -22.79 -32.75
N HIS A 72 -3.17 -22.11 -32.15
CA HIS A 72 -1.78 -22.52 -32.16
C HIS A 72 -1.57 -23.84 -31.41
N LEU A 73 -2.16 -23.99 -30.22
CA LEU A 73 -2.10 -25.23 -29.45
C LEU A 73 -2.82 -26.40 -30.16
N ALA A 74 -3.97 -26.13 -30.80
CA ALA A 74 -4.68 -27.14 -31.56
C ALA A 74 -3.88 -27.60 -32.80
N ARG A 75 -3.14 -26.69 -33.46
CA ARG A 75 -2.22 -27.04 -34.55
C ARG A 75 -1.07 -27.91 -34.06
N ASP A 76 -0.45 -27.57 -32.94
CA ASP A 76 0.62 -28.38 -32.34
C ASP A 76 0.12 -29.79 -31.99
N TRP A 77 -1.08 -29.90 -31.41
CA TRP A 77 -1.73 -31.17 -31.14
C TRP A 77 -1.98 -31.98 -32.43
N GLN A 78 -2.43 -31.35 -33.52
CA GLN A 78 -2.63 -32.04 -34.80
C GLN A 78 -1.33 -32.62 -35.35
N VAL A 79 -0.22 -31.88 -35.25
CA VAL A 79 1.12 -32.35 -35.66
C VAL A 79 1.51 -33.58 -34.85
N LEU A 80 1.34 -33.52 -33.53
CA LEU A 80 1.64 -34.65 -32.63
C LEU A 80 0.76 -35.87 -32.93
N LYS A 81 -0.56 -35.68 -33.12
CA LYS A 81 -1.50 -36.75 -33.47
C LYS A 81 -1.15 -37.40 -34.82
N GLY A 82 -0.75 -36.59 -35.80
CA GLY A 82 -0.30 -37.08 -37.11
C GLY A 82 0.94 -37.96 -36.99
N ALA A 83 1.97 -37.46 -36.29
CA ALA A 83 3.22 -38.20 -36.06
C ALA A 83 2.99 -39.51 -35.27
N ALA A 84 2.20 -39.44 -34.19
CA ALA A 84 1.85 -40.62 -33.40
C ALA A 84 1.05 -41.63 -34.23
N SER A 85 0.13 -41.17 -35.08
CA SER A 85 -0.62 -42.05 -35.98
C SER A 85 0.29 -42.72 -37.03
N SER A 86 1.28 -42.02 -37.58
CA SER A 86 2.21 -42.63 -38.54
C SER A 86 3.12 -43.66 -37.90
N GLU A 87 3.65 -43.39 -36.72
CA GLU A 87 4.51 -44.35 -36.00
C GLU A 87 3.72 -45.57 -35.51
N ARG A 88 2.49 -45.36 -35.02
CA ARG A 88 1.58 -46.47 -34.69
C ARG A 88 1.35 -47.39 -35.87
N LYS A 89 1.08 -46.85 -37.06
CA LYS A 89 0.88 -47.66 -38.28
C LYS A 89 2.13 -48.49 -38.61
N ARG A 90 3.33 -47.93 -38.45
CA ARG A 90 4.60 -48.64 -38.64
C ARG A 90 4.78 -49.80 -37.66
N LEU A 91 4.51 -49.56 -36.37
CA LEU A 91 4.61 -50.59 -35.32
C LEU A 91 3.58 -51.71 -35.52
N GLN A 92 2.34 -51.36 -35.89
CA GLN A 92 1.31 -52.34 -36.25
C GLN A 92 1.71 -53.17 -37.47
N SER A 93 2.36 -52.55 -38.46
CA SER A 93 2.87 -53.26 -39.63
C SER A 93 4.02 -54.21 -39.29
N ALA A 94 4.74 -53.94 -38.19
CA ALA A 94 5.76 -54.83 -37.63
C ALA A 94 5.18 -55.93 -36.71
N GLY A 95 3.85 -56.03 -36.59
CA GLY A 95 3.18 -57.04 -35.77
C GLY A 95 3.06 -56.68 -34.29
N LEU A 96 3.38 -55.45 -33.90
CA LEU A 96 3.21 -54.97 -32.52
C LEU A 96 1.82 -54.37 -32.35
N ASP A 97 1.08 -54.83 -31.34
CA ASP A 97 -0.19 -54.21 -30.98
C ASP A 97 0.05 -52.94 -30.16
N VAL A 98 -0.30 -51.79 -30.74
CA VAL A 98 -0.13 -50.47 -30.12
C VAL A 98 -1.50 -49.80 -30.03
N PRO A 99 -1.96 -49.42 -28.83
CA PRO A 99 -3.25 -48.76 -28.65
C PRO A 99 -3.28 -47.37 -29.29
N ALA A 100 -4.48 -46.85 -29.53
CA ALA A 100 -4.64 -45.48 -30.02
C ALA A 100 -4.16 -44.49 -28.96
N PRO A 101 -3.56 -43.35 -29.36
CA PRO A 101 -3.29 -42.27 -28.42
C PRO A 101 -4.61 -41.85 -27.75
N ALA A 102 -4.66 -41.89 -26.42
CA ALA A 102 -5.74 -41.30 -25.65
C ALA A 102 -5.63 -39.76 -25.67
N GLY A 103 -6.74 -39.05 -25.79
CA GLY A 103 -6.77 -37.59 -25.83
C GLY A 103 -7.95 -37.04 -26.63
N TYR A 104 -7.86 -35.76 -27.02
CA TYR A 104 -8.87 -35.06 -27.81
C TYR A 104 -9.21 -35.78 -29.14
N VAL A 105 -10.46 -35.66 -29.61
CA VAL A 105 -10.90 -36.33 -30.83
C VAL A 105 -10.71 -35.41 -32.04
N THR A 106 -11.10 -34.15 -31.90
CA THR A 106 -11.07 -33.14 -32.96
C THR A 106 -10.20 -31.94 -32.59
N ARG A 107 -9.87 -31.12 -33.61
CA ARG A 107 -9.21 -29.82 -33.41
C ARG A 107 -10.07 -28.90 -32.55
N ASP A 108 -11.38 -28.91 -32.78
CA ASP A 108 -12.32 -28.03 -32.10
C ASP A 108 -12.48 -28.43 -30.62
N ASP A 109 -12.31 -29.71 -30.29
CA ASP A 109 -12.27 -30.18 -28.90
C ASP A 109 -11.07 -29.57 -28.14
N VAL A 110 -9.90 -29.48 -28.79
CA VAL A 110 -8.71 -28.86 -28.18
C VAL A 110 -8.94 -27.38 -27.95
N ILE A 111 -9.50 -26.69 -28.95
CA ILE A 111 -9.81 -25.26 -28.85
C ILE A 111 -10.80 -25.01 -27.70
N ALA A 112 -11.88 -25.77 -27.66
CA ALA A 112 -12.88 -25.67 -26.59
C ALA A 112 -12.26 -25.91 -25.21
N ALA A 113 -11.40 -26.92 -25.07
CA ALA A 113 -10.72 -27.20 -23.82
C ALA A 113 -9.75 -26.09 -23.39
N VAL A 114 -9.00 -25.49 -24.32
CA VAL A 114 -8.12 -24.35 -24.01
C VAL A 114 -8.93 -23.15 -23.52
N LEU A 115 -10.01 -22.79 -24.23
CA LEU A 115 -10.87 -21.67 -23.84
C LEU A 115 -11.59 -21.92 -22.52
N GLU A 116 -12.05 -23.15 -22.28
CA GLU A 116 -12.66 -23.54 -21.00
C GLU A 116 -11.66 -23.46 -19.84
N ASN A 117 -10.44 -23.94 -20.05
CA ASN A 117 -9.39 -23.85 -19.03
C ASN A 117 -8.98 -22.41 -18.75
N LEU A 118 -8.86 -21.57 -19.78
CA LEU A 118 -8.58 -20.14 -19.62
C LEU A 118 -9.68 -19.45 -18.80
N ALA A 119 -10.96 -19.75 -19.07
CA ALA A 119 -12.10 -19.17 -18.36
C ALA A 119 -12.22 -19.63 -16.89
N LYS A 120 -11.56 -20.74 -16.52
CA LYS A 120 -11.52 -21.25 -15.13
C LYS A 120 -10.44 -20.59 -14.27
N ILE A 121 -9.50 -19.85 -14.86
CA ILE A 121 -8.42 -19.22 -14.10
C ILE A 121 -9.00 -18.01 -13.32
N PRO A 122 -8.90 -18.00 -11.97
CA PRO A 122 -9.34 -16.85 -11.19
C PRO A 122 -8.61 -15.57 -11.57
N ASN A 123 -9.29 -14.42 -11.48
CA ASN A 123 -8.77 -13.09 -11.87
C ASN A 123 -8.38 -12.92 -13.36
N VAL A 124 -8.59 -13.93 -14.20
CA VAL A 124 -8.48 -13.79 -15.66
C VAL A 124 -9.84 -13.43 -16.25
N LYS A 125 -9.88 -12.32 -16.97
CA LYS A 125 -11.07 -11.80 -17.64
C LYS A 125 -10.86 -11.82 -19.14
N VAL A 126 -11.72 -12.56 -19.85
CA VAL A 126 -11.70 -12.57 -21.32
C VAL A 126 -12.47 -11.37 -21.85
N ILE A 127 -11.79 -10.45 -22.53
CA ILE A 127 -12.42 -9.25 -23.10
C ILE A 127 -13.07 -9.62 -24.44
N LYS A 128 -14.40 -9.63 -24.47
CA LYS A 128 -15.17 -10.05 -25.65
C LYS A 128 -14.95 -9.10 -26.82
N LEU A 129 -14.77 -9.67 -28.01
CA LEU A 129 -14.66 -8.92 -29.25
C LEU A 129 -16.01 -8.27 -29.59
N THR A 130 -16.04 -6.95 -29.70
CA THR A 130 -17.26 -6.27 -30.13
C THR A 130 -17.36 -6.24 -31.66
N GLY A 131 -18.60 -6.27 -32.17
CA GLY A 131 -18.83 -6.14 -33.62
C GLY A 131 -18.32 -4.81 -34.18
N ARG A 132 -18.31 -3.74 -33.37
CA ARG A 132 -17.78 -2.42 -33.76
C ARG A 132 -16.27 -2.49 -33.95
N SER A 133 -15.54 -3.00 -32.97
CA SER A 133 -14.08 -3.11 -33.04
C SER A 133 -13.63 -4.08 -34.13
N ALA A 134 -14.37 -5.18 -34.35
CA ALA A 134 -14.11 -6.09 -35.46
C ALA A 134 -14.22 -5.40 -36.84
N ILE A 135 -15.24 -4.57 -37.04
CA ILE A 135 -15.41 -3.81 -38.30
C ILE A 135 -14.25 -2.84 -38.51
N GLU A 136 -13.85 -2.09 -37.47
CA GLU A 136 -12.73 -1.15 -37.58
C GLU A 136 -11.39 -1.87 -37.79
N GLY A 137 -11.14 -2.99 -37.11
CA GLY A 137 -9.96 -3.82 -37.34
C GLY A 137 -9.89 -4.33 -38.79
N LEU A 138 -11.00 -4.79 -39.35
CA LEU A 138 -11.07 -5.21 -40.76
C LEU A 138 -10.80 -4.04 -41.71
N LYS A 139 -11.36 -2.85 -41.44
CA LYS A 139 -11.07 -1.65 -42.24
C LYS A 139 -9.58 -1.31 -42.19
N ASP A 140 -8.97 -1.35 -41.02
CA ASP A 140 -7.55 -1.07 -40.87
C ASP A 140 -6.69 -2.06 -41.64
N GLN A 141 -7.00 -3.35 -41.62
CA GLN A 141 -6.30 -4.34 -42.44
C GLN A 141 -6.49 -4.11 -43.94
N VAL A 142 -7.71 -3.82 -44.39
CA VAL A 142 -7.99 -3.57 -45.81
C VAL A 142 -7.26 -2.32 -46.30
N LEU A 143 -7.28 -1.26 -45.49
CA LEU A 143 -6.71 0.06 -45.80
C LEU A 143 -5.24 0.20 -45.38
N LEU A 144 -4.64 -0.82 -44.76
CA LEU A 144 -3.27 -0.81 -44.22
C LEU A 144 -3.00 0.35 -43.25
N ARG A 145 -3.92 0.56 -42.31
CA ARG A 145 -3.73 1.51 -41.21
C ARG A 145 -3.07 0.80 -40.04
N PRO A 146 -2.04 1.38 -39.39
CA PRO A 146 -1.40 0.75 -38.23
C PRO A 146 -2.44 0.30 -37.17
N PRO A 147 -2.28 -0.90 -36.57
CA PRO A 147 -1.12 -1.79 -36.64
C PRO A 147 -1.02 -2.66 -37.91
N ALA A 148 -1.93 -2.51 -38.88
CA ALA A 148 -1.93 -3.36 -40.07
C ALA A 148 -0.68 -3.18 -40.95
N LYS A 149 -0.12 -4.31 -41.39
CA LYS A 149 1.10 -4.38 -42.22
C LYS A 149 1.01 -5.49 -43.27
N HIS A 150 1.94 -5.46 -44.22
CA HIS A 150 2.15 -6.55 -45.17
C HIS A 150 3.08 -7.62 -44.57
N LYS A 151 2.68 -8.89 -44.65
CA LYS A 151 3.46 -10.04 -44.18
C LYS A 151 3.76 -11.00 -45.35
N GLY A 152 5.03 -11.40 -45.47
CA GLY A 152 5.40 -12.63 -46.19
C GLY A 152 5.72 -12.55 -47.70
N ALA A 153 6.07 -11.38 -48.26
CA ALA A 153 6.67 -11.30 -49.60
C ALA A 153 7.44 -9.98 -49.80
N GLU A 154 8.53 -10.01 -50.60
CA GLU A 154 9.22 -8.79 -51.07
C GLU A 154 8.34 -7.96 -52.03
N ASP A 155 7.37 -8.61 -52.68
CA ASP A 155 6.38 -8.00 -53.55
C ASP A 155 5.09 -7.68 -52.75
N PRO A 156 4.75 -6.40 -52.54
CA PRO A 156 3.53 -5.99 -51.81
C PRO A 156 2.25 -6.53 -52.43
N ALA A 157 2.23 -6.81 -53.75
CA ALA A 157 1.07 -7.37 -54.42
C ALA A 157 0.81 -8.85 -54.07
N LYS A 158 1.81 -9.54 -53.51
CA LYS A 158 1.72 -10.93 -53.07
C LYS A 158 1.77 -11.08 -51.55
N ALA A 159 1.99 -9.98 -50.82
CA ALA A 159 2.08 -9.98 -49.38
C ALA A 159 0.68 -10.00 -48.73
N THR A 160 0.50 -10.88 -47.75
CA THR A 160 -0.75 -10.99 -46.99
C THR A 160 -0.89 -9.78 -46.06
N LYS A 161 -2.04 -9.09 -46.11
CA LYS A 161 -2.35 -8.02 -45.16
C LYS A 161 -2.76 -8.62 -43.81
N THR A 162 -2.16 -8.16 -42.72
CA THR A 162 -2.44 -8.63 -41.34
C THR A 162 -2.75 -7.45 -40.42
N GLY A 163 -3.14 -7.72 -39.16
CA GLY A 163 -3.32 -6.69 -38.11
C GLY A 163 -4.77 -6.33 -37.78
N ALA A 164 -5.77 -6.96 -38.41
CA ALA A 164 -7.17 -6.74 -38.02
C ALA A 164 -7.46 -7.17 -36.57
N SER A 165 -6.89 -8.30 -36.14
CA SER A 165 -7.04 -8.83 -34.78
C SER A 165 -6.48 -7.83 -33.75
N ASP A 166 -5.23 -7.40 -33.95
CA ASP A 166 -4.53 -6.47 -33.05
C ASP A 166 -5.27 -5.15 -32.91
N SER A 167 -5.67 -4.62 -34.06
CA SER A 167 -6.44 -3.41 -34.16
C SER A 167 -7.79 -3.50 -33.43
N ALA A 168 -8.51 -4.61 -33.56
CA ALA A 168 -9.81 -4.79 -32.93
C ALA A 168 -9.71 -4.93 -31.41
N TRP A 169 -8.84 -5.81 -30.90
CA TRP A 169 -8.78 -6.04 -29.46
C TRP A 169 -8.27 -4.84 -28.68
N LEU A 170 -7.33 -4.08 -29.25
CA LEU A 170 -6.83 -2.84 -28.65
C LEU A 170 -7.96 -1.82 -28.46
N ARG A 171 -8.92 -1.75 -29.38
CA ARG A 171 -10.09 -0.88 -29.22
C ARG A 171 -11.03 -1.37 -28.13
N ASP A 172 -11.32 -2.66 -28.06
CA ASP A 172 -12.18 -3.21 -27.02
C ASP A 172 -11.58 -3.02 -25.61
N VAL A 173 -10.25 -3.10 -25.47
CA VAL A 173 -9.55 -2.77 -24.23
C VAL A 173 -9.70 -1.28 -23.88
N LEU A 174 -9.56 -0.38 -24.86
CA LEU A 174 -9.71 1.07 -24.66
C LEU A 174 -11.16 1.52 -24.42
N GLU A 175 -12.14 0.66 -24.67
CA GLU A 175 -13.53 0.88 -24.24
C GLU A 175 -13.71 0.65 -22.73
N LEU A 176 -12.81 -0.09 -22.08
CA LEU A 176 -12.89 -0.44 -20.66
C LEU A 176 -11.97 0.40 -19.76
N ALA A 177 -10.83 0.85 -20.27
CA ALA A 177 -9.85 1.61 -19.49
C ALA A 177 -9.07 2.62 -20.35
N ALA A 178 -8.62 3.71 -19.73
CA ALA A 178 -7.72 4.66 -20.38
C ALA A 178 -6.31 4.05 -20.55
N PRO A 179 -5.50 4.52 -21.52
CA PRO A 179 -4.17 3.94 -21.78
C PRO A 179 -3.26 3.92 -20.55
N GLU A 180 -3.32 4.96 -19.72
CA GLU A 180 -2.51 5.06 -18.50
C GLU A 180 -2.99 4.17 -17.35
N GLU A 181 -4.19 3.58 -17.46
CA GLU A 181 -4.77 2.64 -16.49
C GLU A 181 -4.47 1.17 -16.85
N ILE A 182 -3.73 0.90 -17.93
CA ILE A 182 -3.41 -0.45 -18.38
C ILE A 182 -1.91 -0.63 -18.64
N LEU A 183 -1.45 -1.87 -18.41
CA LEU A 183 -0.13 -2.33 -18.78
C LEU A 183 -0.29 -3.47 -19.78
N ILE A 184 0.32 -3.35 -20.96
CA ILE A 184 0.22 -4.38 -22.00
C ILE A 184 1.51 -5.21 -22.01
N VAL A 185 1.36 -6.51 -21.85
CA VAL A 185 2.45 -7.48 -21.97
C VAL A 185 2.55 -7.91 -23.42
N THR A 186 3.56 -7.39 -24.12
CA THR A 186 3.79 -7.64 -25.54
C THR A 186 5.29 -7.67 -25.85
N SER A 187 5.65 -8.43 -26.87
CA SER A 187 7.00 -8.43 -27.46
C SER A 187 7.03 -7.76 -28.84
N ASP A 188 5.90 -7.27 -29.36
CA ASP A 188 5.80 -6.64 -30.68
C ASP A 188 5.62 -5.12 -30.57
N GLY A 189 6.21 -4.39 -31.50
CA GLY A 189 6.08 -2.94 -31.63
C GLY A 189 4.73 -2.50 -32.23
N ASP A 190 3.93 -3.43 -32.74
CA ASP A 190 2.63 -3.15 -33.38
C ASP A 190 1.66 -2.40 -32.46
N VAL A 191 1.65 -2.74 -31.16
CA VAL A 191 0.83 -2.03 -30.16
C VAL A 191 1.22 -0.55 -30.11
N ARG A 192 2.51 -0.24 -29.97
CA ARG A 192 2.99 1.15 -29.96
C ARG A 192 2.61 1.89 -31.23
N ALA A 193 2.81 1.26 -32.39
CA ALA A 193 2.47 1.85 -33.69
C ALA A 193 0.97 2.17 -33.82
N ALA A 194 0.10 1.34 -33.25
CA ALA A 194 -1.34 1.60 -33.21
C ALA A 194 -1.67 2.87 -32.41
N PHE A 195 -1.15 2.98 -31.18
CA PHE A 195 -1.40 4.14 -30.31
C PHE A 195 -0.87 5.45 -30.90
N GLU A 196 0.33 5.42 -31.50
CA GLU A 196 0.90 6.57 -32.21
C GLU A 196 0.02 7.00 -33.40
N ALA A 197 -0.43 6.04 -34.21
CA ALA A 197 -1.31 6.33 -35.36
C ALA A 197 -2.69 6.88 -34.93
N TRP A 198 -3.20 6.42 -33.78
CA TRP A 198 -4.46 6.91 -33.22
C TRP A 198 -4.34 8.21 -32.43
N LYS A 199 -3.11 8.74 -32.28
CA LYS A 199 -2.80 9.93 -31.48
C LYS A 199 -3.31 9.81 -30.05
N LYS A 200 -3.12 8.65 -29.44
CA LYS A 200 -3.45 8.37 -28.05
C LYS A 200 -2.17 8.17 -27.23
N PRO A 201 -2.19 8.45 -25.90
CA PRO A 201 -1.08 8.10 -25.03
C PRO A 201 -0.75 6.61 -25.15
N VAL A 202 0.54 6.28 -25.20
CA VAL A 202 0.99 4.88 -25.27
C VAL A 202 0.92 4.30 -23.84
N PRO A 203 0.23 3.17 -23.62
CA PRO A 203 0.19 2.52 -22.32
C PRO A 203 1.58 1.99 -21.93
N ASN A 204 1.74 1.58 -20.68
CA ASN A 204 2.96 0.93 -20.25
C ASN A 204 3.12 -0.41 -20.99
N LEU A 205 4.13 -0.52 -21.85
CA LEU A 205 4.45 -1.75 -22.58
C LEU A 205 5.59 -2.47 -21.88
N ARG A 206 5.42 -3.77 -21.62
CA ARG A 206 6.44 -4.63 -21.01
C ARG A 206 6.45 -5.99 -21.67
N THR A 207 7.60 -6.65 -21.64
CA THR A 207 7.69 -8.09 -21.92
C THR A 207 7.30 -8.89 -20.68
N LEU A 208 7.01 -10.19 -20.85
CA LEU A 208 6.69 -11.07 -19.73
C LEU A 208 7.84 -11.17 -18.70
N ALA A 209 9.10 -11.03 -19.14
CA ALA A 209 10.26 -11.05 -18.27
C ALA A 209 10.42 -9.75 -17.46
N GLU A 210 9.91 -8.63 -17.98
CA GLU A 210 9.96 -7.33 -17.31
C GLU A 210 8.78 -7.14 -16.34
N LEU A 211 7.73 -7.97 -16.43
CA LEU A 211 6.53 -7.82 -15.60
C LEU A 211 6.84 -7.95 -14.11
N ARG A 212 7.69 -8.91 -13.72
CA ARG A 212 8.10 -9.10 -12.32
C ARG A 212 8.83 -7.87 -11.77
N PRO A 213 9.93 -7.38 -12.39
CA PRO A 213 10.62 -6.21 -11.88
C PRO A 213 9.82 -4.92 -11.99
N THR A 214 8.83 -4.86 -12.89
CA THR A 214 7.94 -3.70 -13.04
C THR A 214 6.95 -3.59 -11.88
N LEU A 215 6.38 -4.71 -11.43
CA LEU A 215 5.24 -4.72 -10.49
C LEU A 215 5.56 -5.26 -9.09
N PHE A 216 6.54 -6.16 -8.95
CA PHE A 216 6.72 -6.95 -7.72
C PHE A 216 8.10 -6.84 -7.09
N ASP A 217 9.16 -6.53 -7.85
CA ASP A 217 10.49 -6.27 -7.26
C ASP A 217 10.63 -4.80 -6.82
N LEU A 218 9.56 -4.26 -6.23
CA LEU A 218 9.62 -3.07 -5.40
C LEU A 218 10.44 -3.44 -4.17
N SER A 219 11.57 -2.77 -4.00
CA SER A 219 12.20 -2.72 -2.69
C SER A 219 11.33 -1.80 -1.86
N VAL A 220 10.75 -2.29 -0.76
CA VAL A 220 10.15 -1.38 0.21
C VAL A 220 11.31 -0.51 0.72
N ASP A 221 11.28 0.76 0.34
CA ASP A 221 12.11 1.77 0.99
C ASP A 221 11.31 2.40 2.12
N ASP A 222 11.97 3.21 2.93
CA ASP A 222 11.37 3.78 4.13
C ASP A 222 10.09 4.60 3.81
N GLY A 223 10.00 5.24 2.63
CA GLY A 223 8.83 6.01 2.22
C GLY A 223 7.63 5.12 1.87
N HIS A 224 7.88 4.05 1.12
CA HIS A 224 6.87 3.03 0.81
C HIS A 224 6.35 2.34 2.07
N ALA A 225 7.26 1.95 2.98
CA ALA A 225 6.90 1.32 4.26
C ALA A 225 6.01 2.24 5.11
N ARG A 226 6.42 3.50 5.31
CA ARG A 226 5.66 4.49 6.10
C ARG A 226 4.23 4.62 5.58
N SER A 227 4.06 4.85 4.29
CA SER A 227 2.74 5.01 3.67
C SER A 227 1.87 3.75 3.78
N ALA A 228 2.47 2.56 3.66
CA ALA A 228 1.75 1.31 3.86
C ALA A 228 1.31 1.12 5.33
N ILE A 229 2.19 1.42 6.28
CA ILE A 229 1.91 1.33 7.73
C ILE A 229 0.79 2.31 8.11
N ILE A 230 0.85 3.57 7.67
CA ILE A 230 -0.17 4.57 7.97
C ILE A 230 -1.54 4.08 7.53
N ARG A 231 -1.69 3.65 6.27
CA ARG A 231 -2.96 3.15 5.76
C ARG A 231 -3.43 1.90 6.50
N TYR A 232 -2.51 0.97 6.78
CA TYR A 232 -2.83 -0.27 7.47
C TYR A 232 -3.39 -0.02 8.87
N LEU A 233 -2.79 0.93 9.62
CA LEU A 233 -3.21 1.30 10.95
C LEU A 233 -4.48 2.18 10.93
N ALA A 234 -4.52 3.21 10.08
CA ALA A 234 -5.68 4.10 9.96
C ALA A 234 -6.96 3.34 9.59
N ALA A 235 -6.88 2.30 8.76
CA ALA A 235 -8.03 1.46 8.41
C ALA A 235 -8.56 0.60 9.58
N ARG A 236 -7.82 0.49 10.68
CA ARG A 236 -8.18 -0.27 11.89
C ARG A 236 -8.48 0.62 13.09
N LEU A 237 -8.48 1.94 12.89
CA LEU A 237 -8.77 2.91 13.93
C LEU A 237 -10.15 3.55 13.70
N PRO A 238 -10.87 3.94 14.77
CA PRO A 238 -10.52 3.72 16.19
C PRO A 238 -10.64 2.25 16.60
N ALA A 239 -9.92 1.86 17.65
CA ALA A 239 -9.90 0.50 18.18
C ALA A 239 -10.15 0.48 19.69
N ASP A 240 -11.07 -0.37 20.14
CA ASP A 240 -11.24 -0.69 21.56
C ASP A 240 -10.18 -1.73 21.97
N GLN A 241 -9.57 -1.56 23.14
CA GLN A 241 -8.64 -2.54 23.69
C GLN A 241 -9.33 -3.87 24.06
N GLN A 242 -10.66 -3.87 24.23
CA GLN A 242 -11.43 -5.07 24.53
C GLN A 242 -11.65 -5.98 23.31
N ASP A 243 -11.45 -5.46 22.10
CA ASP A 243 -11.53 -6.26 20.88
C ASP A 243 -10.18 -6.94 20.61
N GLU A 244 -10.07 -8.23 20.97
CA GLU A 244 -8.84 -9.04 20.80
C GLU A 244 -8.29 -9.05 19.36
N ASP A 245 -9.13 -8.72 18.36
CA ASP A 245 -8.76 -8.72 16.94
C ASP A 245 -8.35 -7.34 16.39
N ALA A 246 -8.43 -6.25 17.18
CA ALA A 246 -8.36 -4.91 16.61
C ALA A 246 -6.93 -4.50 16.20
N LEU A 247 -5.96 -4.54 17.11
CA LEU A 247 -4.58 -4.08 16.90
C LEU A 247 -3.60 -4.75 17.90
N ASP A 248 -2.68 -5.58 17.42
CA ASP A 248 -1.59 -6.16 18.25
C ASP A 248 -0.47 -5.14 18.51
N ILE A 249 -0.68 -4.27 19.49
CA ILE A 249 0.30 -3.28 19.95
C ILE A 249 0.99 -3.68 21.26
N GLY A 250 0.82 -4.93 21.69
CA GLY A 250 1.36 -5.44 22.95
C GLY A 250 0.64 -4.87 24.18
N ARG A 251 1.14 -5.20 25.37
CA ARG A 251 0.59 -4.68 26.63
C ARG A 251 0.94 -3.21 26.78
N ILE A 252 -0.05 -2.38 27.08
CA ILE A 252 0.18 -0.97 27.38
C ILE A 252 0.53 -0.79 28.86
N VAL A 253 1.67 -0.17 29.15
CA VAL A 253 2.18 0.09 30.51
C VAL A 253 2.48 1.57 30.73
N GLY A 254 2.63 2.00 31.98
CA GLY A 254 3.11 3.35 32.33
C GLY A 254 2.03 4.39 32.65
N LEU A 255 0.79 4.20 32.19
CA LEU A 255 -0.29 5.20 32.41
C LEU A 255 -0.55 5.46 33.90
N GLU A 256 -0.57 4.42 34.73
CA GLU A 256 -0.78 4.55 36.18
C GLU A 256 0.31 5.41 36.84
N ALA A 257 1.57 5.17 36.48
CA ALA A 257 2.70 5.95 37.00
C ALA A 257 2.64 7.41 36.53
N ALA A 258 2.31 7.63 35.25
CA ALA A 258 2.15 8.96 34.69
C ALA A 258 1.01 9.75 35.36
N PHE A 259 -0.14 9.09 35.58
CA PHE A 259 -1.30 9.70 36.22
C PHE A 259 -1.08 9.97 37.71
N THR A 260 -0.42 9.06 38.42
CA THR A 260 -0.10 9.24 39.84
C THR A 260 0.83 10.44 40.04
N ARG A 261 1.88 10.56 39.22
CA ARG A 261 2.78 11.71 39.25
C ARG A 261 2.04 13.03 38.98
N LYS A 262 1.15 13.06 37.99
CA LYS A 262 0.33 14.25 37.71
C LYS A 262 -0.53 14.65 38.92
N LEU A 263 -1.14 13.70 39.61
CA LEU A 263 -1.91 13.98 40.83
C LEU A 263 -1.03 14.54 41.98
N GLU A 264 0.24 14.13 42.06
CA GLU A 264 1.18 14.66 43.05
C GLU A 264 1.64 16.09 42.73
N GLU A 265 1.76 16.42 41.44
CA GLU A 265 2.13 17.76 40.94
C GLU A 265 0.98 18.77 41.06
N ASP A 266 -0.26 18.34 40.78
CA ASP A 266 -1.48 19.16 40.86
C ASP A 266 -1.95 19.46 42.32
N ASP A 267 -1.21 19.03 43.37
CA ASP A 267 -1.64 19.12 44.77
C ASP A 267 -1.70 20.58 45.28
N THR A 268 -2.82 21.21 44.96
CA THR A 268 -3.32 22.51 45.47
C THR A 268 -3.72 22.48 46.95
N GLY A 269 -3.29 21.46 47.72
CA GLY A 269 -3.58 21.32 49.15
C GLY A 269 -4.81 20.47 49.45
N LEU A 270 -5.26 19.64 48.52
CA LEU A 270 -6.31 18.63 48.70
C LEU A 270 -5.67 17.23 48.74
N SER A 271 -4.77 17.06 49.72
CA SER A 271 -3.84 15.95 49.93
C SER A 271 -4.51 14.60 50.29
N SER A 272 -5.51 14.13 49.56
CA SER A 272 -6.21 12.88 49.89
C SER A 272 -6.62 12.03 48.68
N LEU A 273 -6.18 12.39 47.47
CA LEU A 273 -6.41 11.57 46.29
C LEU A 273 -5.28 10.55 46.12
N SER A 274 -5.63 9.27 46.09
CA SER A 274 -4.70 8.18 45.75
C SER A 274 -5.20 7.42 44.53
N SER A 275 -4.30 7.16 43.58
CA SER A 275 -4.56 6.32 42.41
C SER A 275 -4.39 4.85 42.77
N TYR A 276 -5.34 4.00 42.37
CA TYR A 276 -5.30 2.54 42.54
C TYR A 276 -4.97 1.80 41.24
N GLY A 277 -4.95 2.51 40.13
CA GLY A 277 -4.72 1.94 38.81
C GLY A 277 -5.20 2.89 37.71
N ALA A 278 -4.50 2.87 36.58
CA ALA A 278 -4.96 3.50 35.36
C ALA A 278 -4.65 2.60 34.16
N SER A 279 -5.59 2.56 33.21
CA SER A 279 -5.47 1.74 32.00
C SER A 279 -5.98 2.51 30.78
N VAL A 280 -5.36 2.23 29.63
CA VAL A 280 -5.86 2.69 28.33
C VAL A 280 -7.12 1.91 28.00
N THR A 281 -8.17 2.62 27.62
CA THR A 281 -9.48 2.06 27.29
C THR A 281 -9.70 1.99 25.79
N GLY A 282 -9.05 2.86 25.00
CA GLY A 282 -9.21 2.85 23.55
C GLY A 282 -8.12 3.62 22.83
N ILE A 283 -7.82 3.18 21.61
CA ILE A 283 -6.94 3.87 20.67
C ILE A 283 -7.79 4.64 19.68
N VAL A 284 -7.60 5.96 19.64
CA VAL A 284 -8.48 6.90 18.94
C VAL A 284 -7.96 7.18 17.53
N ALA A 285 -6.67 7.51 17.40
CA ALA A 285 -6.09 7.94 16.14
C ALA A 285 -4.58 7.64 16.07
N LEU A 286 -4.05 7.58 14.85
CA LEU A 286 -2.62 7.50 14.60
C LEU A 286 -2.04 8.92 14.73
N ALA A 287 -1.11 9.12 15.65
CA ALA A 287 -0.52 10.42 15.95
C ALA A 287 0.86 10.61 15.30
N GLY A 288 1.54 9.55 14.89
CA GLY A 288 2.90 9.65 14.38
C GLY A 288 3.52 8.33 13.96
N ILE A 289 4.49 8.38 13.04
CA ILE A 289 5.38 7.28 12.72
C ILE A 289 6.83 7.78 12.74
N GLY A 290 7.57 7.30 13.74
CA GLY A 290 8.98 7.57 13.92
C GLY A 290 9.87 6.76 12.97
N VAL A 291 11.04 6.37 13.45
CA VAL A 291 12.05 5.66 12.65
C VAL A 291 11.47 4.37 12.09
N VAL A 292 11.44 4.27 10.76
CA VAL A 292 11.10 3.04 10.03
C VAL A 292 12.39 2.43 9.49
N ARG A 293 12.58 1.14 9.73
CA ARG A 293 13.74 0.38 9.21
C ARG A 293 13.24 -0.82 8.45
N VAL A 294 13.57 -0.89 7.16
CA VAL A 294 13.26 -2.06 6.35
C VAL A 294 14.43 -3.02 6.36
N GLU A 295 14.22 -4.21 6.91
CA GLU A 295 15.13 -5.33 6.77
C GLU A 295 14.71 -6.15 5.54
N ALA A 296 15.60 -6.20 4.54
CA ALA A 296 15.42 -7.09 3.40
C ALA A 296 15.37 -8.53 3.93
N GLY A 297 14.21 -9.17 3.83
CA GLY A 297 14.03 -10.52 4.32
C GLY A 297 14.98 -11.47 3.61
N GLN A 298 15.47 -12.47 4.34
CA GLN A 298 16.11 -13.62 3.71
C GLN A 298 15.05 -14.24 2.80
N SER A 299 15.24 -14.18 1.47
CA SER A 299 14.39 -14.90 0.52
C SER A 299 14.20 -16.30 1.07
N ALA A 300 12.97 -16.62 1.49
CA ALA A 300 12.61 -17.87 2.16
C ALA A 300 13.35 -19.00 1.46
N GLU A 301 14.26 -19.64 2.20
CA GLU A 301 15.20 -20.67 1.77
C GLU A 301 15.40 -20.73 0.25
N GLN A 302 16.58 -20.34 -0.22
CA GLN A 302 17.11 -20.90 -1.45
C GLN A 302 17.11 -22.43 -1.30
N VAL A 303 16.00 -23.07 -1.63
CA VAL A 303 15.91 -24.52 -1.77
C VAL A 303 17.01 -24.86 -2.77
N PRO A 304 18.07 -25.56 -2.32
CA PRO A 304 19.15 -25.89 -3.22
C PRO A 304 18.57 -26.80 -4.28
N SER A 305 18.77 -26.41 -5.54
CA SER A 305 18.43 -27.15 -6.77
C SER A 305 16.96 -27.51 -6.99
N ASP A 306 16.29 -26.81 -7.92
CA ASP A 306 16.03 -27.43 -9.23
C ASP A 306 15.49 -26.42 -10.25
N ARG A 307 16.13 -26.42 -11.43
CA ARG A 307 15.81 -25.65 -12.66
C ARG A 307 15.93 -24.13 -12.52
N ARG A 308 16.70 -23.53 -13.44
CA ARG A 308 16.79 -22.08 -13.65
C ARG A 308 15.40 -21.45 -13.52
N ARG A 309 15.12 -20.67 -12.47
CA ARG A 309 13.91 -19.84 -12.41
C ARG A 309 13.92 -18.99 -13.67
N SER A 310 12.96 -19.21 -14.55
CA SER A 310 12.84 -18.45 -15.79
C SER A 310 12.63 -16.98 -15.41
N PRO A 311 13.25 -16.01 -16.09
CA PRO A 311 12.97 -14.58 -15.87
C PRO A 311 11.48 -14.21 -15.99
N THR A 312 10.68 -15.07 -16.62
CA THR A 312 9.24 -14.90 -16.84
C THR A 312 8.37 -15.49 -15.73
N ASP A 313 8.94 -16.26 -14.79
CA ASP A 313 8.17 -16.85 -13.69
C ASP A 313 7.88 -15.77 -12.64
N PRO A 314 6.62 -15.60 -12.20
CA PRO A 314 6.32 -14.67 -11.14
C PRO A 314 7.11 -14.96 -9.87
N GLY A 315 7.59 -16.20 -9.65
CA GLY A 315 8.39 -16.58 -8.49
C GLY A 315 7.59 -16.58 -7.18
N THR A 316 8.28 -16.77 -6.06
CA THR A 316 7.69 -16.63 -4.72
C THR A 316 7.59 -15.15 -4.34
N ALA A 317 6.62 -14.82 -3.49
CA ALA A 317 6.48 -13.48 -2.92
C ALA A 317 7.77 -13.10 -2.17
N ASN A 318 8.25 -11.87 -2.39
CA ASN A 318 9.36 -11.33 -1.62
C ASN A 318 8.81 -10.97 -0.24
N ARG A 319 9.40 -11.56 0.80
CA ARG A 319 9.07 -11.23 2.18
C ARG A 319 10.10 -10.23 2.70
N GLU A 320 9.61 -9.13 3.23
CA GLU A 320 10.42 -8.08 3.84
C GLU A 320 9.84 -7.77 5.22
N THR A 321 10.68 -7.33 6.15
CA THR A 321 10.22 -6.91 7.48
C THR A 321 10.48 -5.42 7.62
N ALA A 322 9.55 -4.66 8.17
CA ALA A 322 9.83 -3.29 8.58
C ALA A 322 9.50 -3.10 10.06
N ASP A 323 10.45 -2.52 10.79
CA ASP A 323 10.27 -2.14 12.18
C ASP A 323 9.95 -0.64 12.22
N ALA A 324 8.92 -0.25 12.97
CA ALA A 324 8.53 1.14 13.12
C ALA A 324 8.16 1.49 14.56
N MET A 325 8.57 2.69 14.98
CA MET A 325 8.02 3.33 16.17
C MET A 325 6.74 4.07 15.81
N VAL A 326 5.64 3.74 16.46
CA VAL A 326 4.31 4.27 16.15
C VAL A 326 3.73 4.96 17.39
N PHE A 327 3.11 6.11 17.16
CA PHE A 327 2.47 6.92 18.18
C PHE A 327 0.97 6.96 17.95
N PHE A 328 0.17 6.74 18.99
CA PHE A 328 -1.28 6.76 18.93
C PHE A 328 -1.88 7.70 19.97
N LEU A 329 -2.92 8.43 19.57
CA LEU A 329 -3.80 9.10 20.51
C LEU A 329 -4.71 8.07 21.15
N ALA A 330 -4.88 8.15 22.46
CA ALA A 330 -5.66 7.18 23.22
C ALA A 330 -6.52 7.86 24.30
N THR A 331 -7.51 7.10 24.77
CA THR A 331 -8.26 7.41 26.00
C THR A 331 -7.93 6.37 27.06
N GLY A 332 -8.02 6.76 28.31
CA GLY A 332 -7.86 5.87 29.45
C GLY A 332 -8.87 6.16 30.54
N GLU A 333 -8.76 5.41 31.61
CA GLU A 333 -9.48 5.62 32.85
C GLU A 333 -8.53 5.39 34.02
N ALA A 334 -8.72 6.15 35.10
CA ALA A 334 -8.06 5.94 36.37
C ALA A 334 -9.08 5.68 37.46
N THR A 335 -8.76 4.75 38.36
CA THR A 335 -9.51 4.57 39.60
C THR A 335 -8.81 5.36 40.70
N ILE A 336 -9.50 6.37 41.21
CA ILE A 336 -9.01 7.22 42.29
C ILE A 336 -9.82 6.99 43.56
N GLN A 337 -9.19 7.17 44.71
CA GLN A 337 -9.86 7.24 46.00
C GLN A 337 -9.63 8.62 46.61
N GLY A 338 -10.72 9.30 46.96
CA GLY A 338 -10.68 10.54 47.73
C GLY A 338 -11.22 10.36 49.13
N LEU A 339 -10.70 11.16 50.08
CA LEU A 339 -11.32 11.32 51.40
C LEU A 339 -12.18 12.58 51.39
N LEU A 340 -13.50 12.42 51.46
CA LEU A 340 -14.41 13.54 51.71
C LEU A 340 -14.36 13.97 53.18
N HIS A 341 -14.72 15.23 53.45
CA HIS A 341 -14.71 15.89 54.76
C HIS A 341 -15.48 15.11 55.87
N GLY A 342 -14.84 14.08 56.41
CA GLY A 342 -15.43 13.10 57.32
C GLY A 342 -14.67 11.78 57.41
N GLY A 343 -13.79 11.46 56.45
CA GLY A 343 -12.87 10.32 56.50
C GLY A 343 -13.36 9.04 55.81
N ASP A 344 -14.56 9.05 55.23
CA ASP A 344 -15.03 7.91 54.42
C ASP A 344 -14.39 7.97 53.03
N PRO A 345 -13.74 6.88 52.57
CA PRO A 345 -13.16 6.82 51.25
C PRO A 345 -14.23 6.65 50.18
N GLU A 346 -14.21 7.51 49.17
CA GLU A 346 -15.01 7.35 47.95
C GLU A 346 -14.09 6.92 46.81
N VAL A 347 -14.46 5.83 46.12
CA VAL A 347 -13.74 5.36 44.93
C VAL A 347 -14.50 5.80 43.69
N ALA A 348 -13.82 6.51 42.80
CA ALA A 348 -14.37 7.00 41.55
C ALA A 348 -13.50 6.57 40.37
N VAL A 349 -14.14 6.31 39.23
CA VAL A 349 -13.44 6.11 37.96
C VAL A 349 -13.49 7.42 37.19
N VAL A 350 -12.33 7.95 36.83
CA VAL A 350 -12.18 9.23 36.12
C VAL A 350 -11.63 8.99 34.73
N PRO A 351 -12.26 9.54 33.68
CA PRO A 351 -11.75 9.41 32.32
C PRO A 351 -10.48 10.23 32.13
N ILE A 352 -9.52 9.67 31.40
CA ILE A 352 -8.28 10.32 30.97
C ILE A 352 -8.35 10.46 29.45
N SER A 353 -8.29 11.68 28.94
CA SER A 353 -8.53 11.95 27.51
C SER A 353 -7.33 12.49 26.75
N ASN A 354 -6.17 12.59 27.39
CA ASN A 354 -4.94 13.16 26.85
C ASN A 354 -3.79 12.13 26.90
N VAL A 355 -4.05 10.90 26.44
CA VAL A 355 -3.06 9.82 26.48
C VAL A 355 -2.38 9.69 25.12
N LEU A 356 -1.05 9.61 25.13
CA LEU A 356 -0.23 9.20 23.99
C LEU A 356 0.33 7.81 24.25
N VAL A 357 0.16 6.89 23.30
CA VAL A 357 0.70 5.54 23.35
C VAL A 357 1.81 5.41 22.32
N ARG A 358 3.01 5.04 22.78
CA ARG A 358 4.16 4.74 21.94
C ARG A 358 4.38 3.23 21.88
N ALA A 359 4.36 2.67 20.68
CA ALA A 359 4.57 1.23 20.44
C ALA A 359 5.71 1.00 19.43
N ASN A 360 6.49 -0.06 19.61
CA ASN A 360 7.44 -0.55 18.62
C ASN A 360 6.81 -1.76 17.93
N LEU A 361 6.55 -1.62 16.63
CA LEU A 361 5.78 -2.59 15.85
C LEU A 361 6.63 -3.13 14.70
N THR A 362 6.56 -4.45 14.52
CA THR A 362 7.11 -5.15 13.38
C THR A 362 6.01 -5.44 12.37
N PHE A 363 6.26 -5.08 11.12
CA PHE A 363 5.36 -5.31 9.99
C PHE A 363 5.99 -6.29 9.01
N GLN A 364 5.28 -7.37 8.71
CA GLN A 364 5.69 -8.33 7.69
C GLN A 364 5.08 -7.93 6.36
N PHE A 365 5.94 -7.70 5.37
CA PHE A 365 5.56 -7.40 3.99
C PHE A 365 5.64 -8.65 3.11
N ALA A 366 4.66 -8.86 2.25
CA ALA A 366 4.74 -9.76 1.11
C ALA A 366 4.46 -8.97 -0.16
N ASP A 367 5.43 -8.89 -1.06
CA ASP A 367 5.34 -8.10 -2.31
C ASP A 367 4.90 -6.64 -2.10
N GLY A 368 5.41 -5.99 -1.05
CA GLY A 368 5.07 -4.60 -0.72
C GLY A 368 3.82 -4.42 0.15
N VAL A 369 3.27 -5.51 0.70
CA VAL A 369 1.99 -5.51 1.41
C VAL A 369 2.13 -6.03 2.82
N ILE A 370 1.63 -5.28 3.80
CA ILE A 370 1.59 -5.72 5.19
C ILE A 370 0.62 -6.91 5.31
N THR A 371 1.18 -8.10 5.55
CA THR A 371 0.43 -9.34 5.78
C THR A 371 0.16 -9.58 7.26
N SER A 372 1.04 -9.09 8.13
CA SER A 372 0.87 -9.19 9.57
C SER A 372 1.61 -8.06 10.27
N MET A 373 1.14 -7.75 11.48
CA MET A 373 1.75 -6.82 12.40
C MET A 373 1.88 -7.53 13.75
N SER A 374 2.96 -7.27 14.47
CA SER A 374 3.14 -7.73 15.85
C SER A 374 3.90 -6.69 16.65
N ALA A 375 3.63 -6.61 17.95
CA ALA A 375 4.44 -5.80 18.85
C ALA A 375 5.76 -6.48 19.20
N ASP A 376 6.86 -5.72 19.19
CA ASP A 376 8.17 -6.23 19.61
C ASP A 376 8.33 -6.19 21.14
N THR A 377 7.72 -5.19 21.75
CA THR A 377 7.80 -4.88 23.17
C THR A 377 6.47 -4.34 23.68
N ASP A 378 6.32 -4.26 25.00
CA ASP A 378 5.22 -3.54 25.63
C ASP A 378 5.17 -2.08 25.13
N ALA A 379 3.95 -1.59 24.87
CA ALA A 379 3.70 -0.20 24.52
C ALA A 379 3.72 0.68 25.78
N THR A 380 4.19 1.91 25.64
CA THR A 380 4.26 2.87 26.76
C THR A 380 3.20 3.95 26.60
N ALA A 381 2.37 4.13 27.61
CA ALA A 381 1.42 5.24 27.69
C ALA A 381 2.00 6.39 28.52
N MET A 382 1.79 7.62 28.04
CA MET A 382 2.14 8.86 28.72
C MET A 382 0.97 9.85 28.67
N LEU A 383 0.93 10.77 29.62
CA LEU A 383 -0.02 11.88 29.63
C LEU A 383 0.59 13.05 28.86
N LEU A 384 -0.21 13.65 28.00
CA LEU A 384 0.17 14.82 27.24
C LEU A 384 -0.03 16.09 28.07
N GLU A 385 0.98 16.94 28.08
CA GLU A 385 0.94 18.26 28.68
C GLU A 385 0.06 19.18 27.84
N ARG A 386 -0.59 20.13 28.52
CA ARG A 386 -1.45 21.16 27.88
C ARG A 386 -0.99 22.57 28.22
N ALA A 387 -0.01 22.66 29.10
CA ALA A 387 0.62 23.87 29.55
C ALA A 387 2.04 23.52 29.95
N PHE A 388 2.91 24.51 29.86
CA PHE A 388 4.34 24.38 30.06
C PHE A 388 4.83 25.47 31.00
N ASP A 389 5.98 25.25 31.63
CA ASP A 389 6.57 26.26 32.52
C ASP A 389 7.28 27.35 31.71
N GLU A 390 7.81 27.00 30.54
CA GLU A 390 8.45 27.91 29.60
C GLU A 390 7.85 27.76 28.19
N SER A 391 7.64 28.87 27.47
CA SER A 391 7.05 28.83 26.12
C SER A 391 7.91 28.07 25.09
N HIS A 392 9.22 27.97 25.34
CA HIS A 392 10.13 27.20 24.51
C HIS A 392 9.93 25.68 24.66
N GLU A 393 9.49 25.19 25.81
CA GLU A 393 9.18 23.77 26.00
C GLU A 393 7.97 23.36 25.15
N ALA A 394 6.95 24.22 25.09
CA ALA A 394 5.80 24.04 24.20
C ALA A 394 6.21 23.96 22.72
N GLU A 395 7.17 24.79 22.32
CA GLU A 395 7.70 24.80 20.96
C GLU A 395 8.51 23.53 20.64
N ILE A 396 9.31 23.04 21.58
CA ILE A 396 10.04 21.77 21.46
C ILE A 396 9.06 20.61 21.29
N ASP A 397 7.99 20.54 22.10
CA ASP A 397 6.99 19.46 21.99
C ASP A 397 6.23 19.53 20.65
N LEU A 398 5.98 20.73 20.12
CA LEU A 398 5.43 20.91 18.76
C LEU A 398 6.38 20.40 17.67
N VAL A 399 7.67 20.73 17.76
CA VAL A 399 8.70 20.23 16.83
C VAL A 399 8.78 18.71 16.88
N ASP A 400 8.82 18.12 18.07
CA ASP A 400 8.88 16.67 18.28
C ASP A 400 7.64 15.97 17.72
N ALA A 401 6.45 16.49 17.99
CA ALA A 401 5.19 15.95 17.48
C ALA A 401 5.14 15.99 15.95
N LEU A 402 5.51 17.12 15.33
CA LEU A 402 5.51 17.28 13.88
C LEU A 402 6.57 16.41 13.17
N ASN A 403 7.73 16.21 13.79
CA ASN A 403 8.79 15.32 13.29
C ASN A 403 8.36 13.84 13.22
N THR A 404 7.22 13.48 13.81
CA THR A 404 6.62 12.15 13.63
C THR A 404 5.77 12.01 12.36
N VAL A 405 5.50 13.10 11.63
CA VAL A 405 4.81 13.07 10.33
C VAL A 405 5.83 12.84 9.22
N PRO A 406 5.69 11.80 8.38
CA PRO A 406 6.63 11.55 7.29
C PRO A 406 6.76 12.75 6.34
N GLY A 407 7.99 13.23 6.15
CA GLY A 407 8.29 14.36 5.26
C GLY A 407 8.58 15.67 6.00
N ILE A 408 8.12 15.80 7.24
CA ILE A 408 8.44 16.95 8.08
C ILE A 408 9.74 16.66 8.83
N ALA A 409 10.70 17.58 8.71
CA ALA A 409 11.99 17.50 9.36
C ALA A 409 12.39 18.90 9.84
N LEU A 410 11.94 19.22 11.05
CA LEU A 410 12.23 20.45 11.75
C LEU A 410 13.53 20.28 12.56
N GLU A 411 14.41 21.29 12.51
CA GLU A 411 15.61 21.32 13.34
C GLU A 411 15.25 21.55 14.81
N GLU A 412 16.06 21.02 15.74
CA GLU A 412 15.94 21.33 17.16
C GLU A 412 16.19 22.83 17.37
N GLY A 413 15.19 23.57 17.85
CA GLY A 413 15.27 25.00 18.11
C GLY A 413 13.96 25.73 17.87
N ALA A 414 14.05 27.05 17.77
CA ALA A 414 12.89 27.89 17.48
C ALA A 414 12.42 27.71 16.03
N LEU A 415 11.11 27.54 15.84
CA LEU A 415 10.46 27.44 14.53
C LEU A 415 10.73 28.71 13.71
N GLU A 416 11.17 28.58 12.46
CA GLU A 416 11.27 29.73 11.59
C GLU A 416 9.87 30.33 11.32
N GLU A 417 9.81 31.63 11.02
CA GLU A 417 8.55 32.34 10.76
C GLU A 417 7.71 31.68 9.67
N ARG A 418 8.34 31.09 8.65
CA ARG A 418 7.62 30.38 7.59
C ARG A 418 8.42 29.21 7.03
N GLN A 419 7.81 28.04 7.01
CA GLN A 419 8.42 26.81 6.51
C GLN A 419 7.44 26.02 5.65
N ARG A 420 7.93 25.34 4.60
CA ARG A 420 7.15 24.48 3.70
C ARG A 420 7.79 23.10 3.62
N PHE A 421 6.99 22.05 3.77
CA PHE A 421 7.43 20.66 3.72
C PHE A 421 6.61 19.86 2.71
N ASP A 422 7.26 19.38 1.65
CA ASP A 422 6.63 18.46 0.70
C ASP A 422 6.55 17.05 1.30
N ILE A 423 5.38 16.42 1.25
CA ILE A 423 5.17 15.09 1.83
C ILE A 423 5.56 14.01 0.81
N PRO A 424 6.60 13.19 1.07
CA PRO A 424 7.14 12.25 0.10
C PRO A 424 6.12 11.25 -0.43
N GLY A 425 6.08 11.08 -1.75
CA GLY A 425 5.19 10.13 -2.41
C GLY A 425 3.74 10.58 -2.53
N THR A 426 3.43 11.81 -2.13
CA THR A 426 2.10 12.43 -2.25
C THR A 426 2.20 13.72 -3.08
N SER A 427 1.06 14.31 -3.44
CA SER A 427 0.97 15.70 -3.92
C SER A 427 0.64 16.68 -2.79
N ALA A 428 0.83 16.27 -1.53
CA ALA A 428 0.53 17.11 -0.38
C ALA A 428 1.78 17.86 0.08
N TYR A 429 1.59 19.07 0.58
CA TYR A 429 2.62 19.81 1.32
C TYR A 429 2.02 20.54 2.52
N VAL A 430 2.86 20.80 3.51
CA VAL A 430 2.48 21.47 4.76
C VAL A 430 3.22 22.80 4.85
N ASP A 431 2.47 23.88 4.98
CA ASP A 431 2.99 25.23 5.26
C ASP A 431 2.77 25.53 6.75
N ILE A 432 3.82 25.97 7.43
CA ILE A 432 3.79 26.41 8.83
C ILE A 432 4.16 27.89 8.87
N ASP A 433 3.28 28.72 9.44
CA ASP A 433 3.51 30.15 9.69
C ASP A 433 3.51 30.39 11.20
N VAL A 434 4.58 31.00 11.73
CA VAL A 434 4.75 31.26 13.16
C VAL A 434 4.92 32.75 13.42
N SER A 435 4.03 33.30 14.25
CA SER A 435 4.11 34.68 14.75
C SER A 435 4.50 34.70 16.22
N ARG A 436 5.30 35.69 16.61
CA ARG A 436 5.79 35.85 17.99
C ARG A 436 5.56 37.26 18.49
N ASP A 437 5.12 37.38 19.73
CA ASP A 437 5.07 38.63 20.48
C ASP A 437 5.68 38.43 21.87
N GLY A 438 6.99 38.69 21.99
CA GLY A 438 7.74 38.39 23.22
C GLY A 438 7.94 36.90 23.42
N GLU A 439 7.45 36.36 24.53
CA GLU A 439 7.48 34.92 24.85
C GLU A 439 6.23 34.18 24.34
N ASP A 440 5.20 34.91 23.91
CA ASP A 440 3.98 34.37 23.34
C ASP A 440 4.19 34.04 21.86
N TRP A 441 3.55 32.97 21.39
CA TRP A 441 3.60 32.59 19.98
C TRP A 441 2.31 31.97 19.49
N THR A 442 2.05 32.17 18.20
CA THR A 442 0.95 31.53 17.47
C THR A 442 1.49 30.83 16.25
N ALA A 443 1.00 29.63 15.95
CA ALA A 443 1.35 28.90 14.74
C ALA A 443 0.09 28.58 13.92
N GLU A 444 0.16 28.80 12.61
CA GLU A 444 -0.86 28.40 11.64
C GLU A 444 -0.28 27.33 10.72
N ILE A 445 -0.90 26.15 10.73
CA ILE A 445 -0.47 24.98 9.97
C ILE A 445 -1.50 24.69 8.89
N ASN A 446 -1.08 24.84 7.64
CA ASN A 446 -1.90 24.69 6.45
C ASN A 446 -1.50 23.43 5.68
N LEU A 447 -2.48 22.55 5.44
CA LEU A 447 -2.30 21.37 4.57
C LEU A 447 -2.87 21.66 3.18
N TRP A 448 -2.04 21.48 2.16
CA TRP A 448 -2.40 21.70 0.77
C TRP A 448 -2.27 20.41 -0.04
N HIS A 449 -3.12 20.25 -1.05
CA HIS A 449 -3.01 19.22 -2.08
C HIS A 449 -2.84 19.88 -3.44
N GLY A 450 -1.86 19.46 -4.23
CA GLY A 450 -1.68 19.99 -5.57
C GLY A 450 -0.25 19.93 -6.07
N ASP A 451 -0.11 20.15 -7.38
CA ASP A 451 1.18 20.46 -8.00
C ASP A 451 1.24 22.00 -8.21
N ASP A 452 2.41 22.55 -8.56
CA ASP A 452 2.68 24.01 -8.66
C ASP A 452 1.63 24.87 -9.44
N ASP A 453 0.82 24.24 -10.30
CA ASP A 453 -0.18 24.92 -11.13
C ASP A 453 -1.63 24.87 -10.57
N GLU A 454 -1.94 23.95 -9.64
CA GLU A 454 -3.29 23.74 -9.08
C GLU A 454 -3.19 23.31 -7.60
N GLU A 455 -3.04 24.27 -6.69
CA GLU A 455 -3.00 24.04 -5.24
C GLU A 455 -4.42 24.22 -4.62
N GLU A 456 -4.86 23.23 -3.84
CA GLU A 456 -6.12 23.23 -3.07
C GLU A 456 -5.81 23.15 -1.56
N LEU A 457 -6.31 24.12 -0.79
CA LEU A 457 -6.20 24.09 0.67
C LEU A 457 -7.17 23.05 1.23
N VAL A 458 -6.63 22.03 1.90
CA VAL A 458 -7.40 20.98 2.58
C VAL A 458 -7.96 21.51 3.90
N GLY A 459 -7.14 22.23 4.66
CA GLY A 459 -7.54 22.82 5.92
C GLY A 459 -6.40 23.51 6.66
N THR A 460 -6.78 24.19 7.74
CA THR A 460 -5.91 25.01 8.58
C THR A 460 -6.13 24.67 10.04
N ILE A 461 -5.05 24.41 10.76
CA ILE A 461 -5.03 24.26 12.22
C ILE A 461 -4.26 25.43 12.82
N GLY A 462 -4.85 26.08 13.81
CA GLY A 462 -4.20 27.13 14.59
C GLY A 462 -3.75 26.61 15.95
N MET A 463 -2.65 27.16 16.43
CA MET A 463 -2.11 26.94 17.75
C MET A 463 -1.73 28.27 18.38
N GLU A 464 -1.98 28.41 19.67
CA GLU A 464 -1.61 29.58 20.46
C GLU A 464 -0.99 29.13 21.78
N CYS A 465 0.10 29.80 22.15
CA CYS A 465 0.79 29.66 23.41
C CYS A 465 0.98 31.06 23.98
N GLU A 466 0.20 31.39 25.00
CA GLU A 466 0.19 32.72 25.61
C GLU A 466 0.47 32.63 27.11
N TYR A 467 1.25 33.56 27.63
CA TYR A 467 1.55 33.66 29.05
C TYR A 467 0.27 33.87 29.87
N ASN A 468 0.02 32.94 30.80
CA ASN A 468 -1.12 33.01 31.70
C ASN A 468 -0.73 33.71 33.02
N ALA A 469 -1.01 35.00 33.13
CA ALA A 469 -0.71 35.78 34.34
C ALA A 469 -1.38 35.25 35.64
N ASP A 470 -2.44 34.44 35.56
CA ASP A 470 -3.13 33.89 36.73
C ASP A 470 -2.30 32.81 37.46
N THR A 471 -1.26 32.29 36.81
CA THR A 471 -0.32 31.33 37.40
C THR A 471 0.71 32.00 38.33
N TRP A 472 0.77 33.34 38.38
CA TRP A 472 1.68 34.07 39.26
C TRP A 472 1.21 34.11 40.71
N TRP A 473 2.03 33.66 41.66
CA TRP A 473 1.72 33.68 43.09
C TRP A 473 2.54 34.73 43.83
N GLY A 474 1.95 35.44 44.80
CA GLY A 474 2.69 36.35 45.70
C GLY A 474 2.75 37.83 45.32
N GLY A 475 1.99 38.27 44.31
CA GLY A 475 1.87 39.69 43.92
C GLY A 475 2.99 40.17 42.97
N SER A 476 2.72 41.24 42.21
CA SER A 476 3.50 41.65 41.02
C SER A 476 4.93 42.16 41.26
N ARG A 477 5.45 42.08 42.50
CA ARG A 477 6.80 42.58 42.86
C ARG A 477 7.69 41.56 43.58
N ASP A 478 7.10 40.64 44.34
CA ASP A 478 7.82 39.68 45.20
C ASP A 478 7.30 38.24 45.02
N GLY A 479 6.58 37.98 43.93
CA GLY A 479 5.99 36.68 43.64
C GLY A 479 6.92 35.72 42.91
N PHE A 480 6.41 34.50 42.68
CA PHE A 480 7.03 33.47 41.86
C PHE A 480 6.01 32.92 40.87
N GLN A 481 6.53 32.45 39.73
CA GLN A 481 5.76 31.81 38.69
C GLN A 481 5.33 30.42 39.17
N GLY A 482 4.03 30.15 39.19
CA GLY A 482 3.48 28.82 39.39
C GLY A 482 3.66 27.95 38.14
N PRO A 483 3.43 26.63 38.24
CA PRO A 483 3.51 25.73 37.10
C PRO A 483 2.49 26.10 36.02
N ASP A 484 2.66 25.55 34.81
CA ASP A 484 1.71 25.69 33.70
C ASP A 484 1.55 27.14 33.21
N ALA A 485 2.62 27.93 33.26
CA ALA A 485 2.64 29.35 32.90
C ALA A 485 2.22 29.63 31.44
N TYR A 486 2.43 28.67 30.55
CA TYR A 486 2.22 28.77 29.11
C TYR A 486 1.26 27.68 28.62
N PRO A 487 -0.06 27.85 28.79
CA PRO A 487 -1.06 26.96 28.20
C PRO A 487 -1.01 26.99 26.67
N VAL A 488 -1.17 25.82 26.06
CA VAL A 488 -1.27 25.67 24.60
C VAL A 488 -2.69 25.30 24.22
N ALA A 489 -3.32 26.15 23.41
CA ALA A 489 -4.59 25.85 22.77
C ALA A 489 -4.38 25.48 21.30
N VAL A 490 -5.08 24.42 20.86
CA VAL A 490 -5.07 23.93 19.48
C VAL A 490 -6.51 23.99 18.99
N TYR A 491 -6.73 24.65 17.86
CA TYR A 491 -8.07 24.89 17.31
C TYR A 491 -8.10 24.69 15.80
N GLY A 492 -9.25 24.23 15.31
CA GLY A 492 -9.44 23.85 13.91
C GLY A 492 -10.56 22.84 13.78
N ASN A 493 -10.90 22.49 12.54
CA ASN A 493 -11.94 21.49 12.27
C ASN A 493 -11.35 20.08 12.34
N ASP A 494 -12.17 19.11 12.75
CA ASP A 494 -11.83 17.68 12.76
C ASP A 494 -10.62 17.31 13.64
N LEU A 495 -10.34 18.10 14.67
CA LEU A 495 -9.31 17.82 15.67
C LEU A 495 -9.77 16.87 16.77
N HIS A 496 -8.82 16.12 17.31
CA HIS A 496 -8.98 15.41 18.57
C HIS A 496 -8.74 16.38 19.74
N GLU A 497 -9.69 17.28 20.03
CA GLU A 497 -9.59 18.46 20.92
C GLU A 497 -8.99 18.25 22.34
N ARG A 498 -8.74 17.01 22.76
CA ARG A 498 -8.26 16.66 24.10
C ARG A 498 -6.80 16.20 24.15
N HIS A 499 -6.12 16.10 23.01
CA HIS A 499 -4.75 15.58 22.92
C HIS A 499 -3.69 16.67 22.70
N GLY A 500 -4.04 17.94 22.95
CA GLY A 500 -3.08 19.05 22.89
C GLY A 500 -2.36 19.12 21.54
N ILE A 501 -1.05 19.37 21.60
CA ILE A 501 -0.16 19.50 20.43
C ILE A 501 -0.21 18.27 19.52
N TRP A 502 -0.30 17.07 20.09
CA TRP A 502 -0.33 15.81 19.34
C TRP A 502 -1.62 15.58 18.54
N SER A 503 -2.64 16.42 18.70
CA SER A 503 -3.82 16.44 17.83
C SER A 503 -3.48 16.84 16.40
N LEU A 504 -2.45 17.68 16.23
CA LEU A 504 -2.01 18.19 14.93
C LEU A 504 -1.42 17.11 14.01
N PRO A 505 -0.40 16.33 14.41
CA PRO A 505 0.12 15.28 13.54
C PRO A 505 -0.92 14.19 13.27
N ALA A 506 -1.81 13.89 14.23
CA ALA A 506 -2.94 12.99 13.97
C ALA A 506 -3.88 13.52 12.89
N TRP A 507 -4.19 14.83 12.92
CA TRP A 507 -4.98 15.48 11.90
C TRP A 507 -4.29 15.44 10.54
N LEU A 508 -2.99 15.76 10.46
CA LEU A 508 -2.21 15.68 9.21
C LEU A 508 -2.23 14.27 8.61
N LEU A 509 -1.91 13.25 9.42
CA LEU A 509 -1.88 11.86 8.96
C LEU A 509 -3.24 11.37 8.43
N ASN A 510 -4.35 11.85 9.00
CA ASN A 510 -5.69 11.49 8.58
C ASN A 510 -6.15 12.21 7.29
N HIS A 511 -5.65 13.41 7.03
CA HIS A 511 -6.07 14.23 5.88
C HIS A 511 -5.15 14.10 4.66
N ILE A 512 -3.91 13.64 4.85
CA ILE A 512 -2.99 13.33 3.74
C ILE A 512 -3.48 12.07 3.00
N THR A 513 -3.59 12.17 1.67
CA THR A 513 -3.89 11.01 0.83
C THR A 513 -2.62 10.18 0.60
N TRP A 514 -2.39 9.18 1.46
CA TRP A 514 -1.23 8.32 1.37
C TRP A 514 -1.28 7.36 0.17
N PRO A 515 -0.18 7.20 -0.56
CA PRO A 515 -0.13 6.38 -1.77
C PRO A 515 -0.48 4.92 -1.48
N ARG A 516 -1.30 4.33 -2.36
CA ARG A 516 -1.68 2.93 -2.29
C ARG A 516 -0.66 2.02 -2.95
N PHE A 517 0.24 1.46 -2.15
CA PHE A 517 0.94 0.23 -2.51
C PHE A 517 -0.06 -0.93 -2.45
N PRO A 518 -0.23 -1.68 -3.54
CA PRO A 518 -1.38 -2.56 -3.75
C PRO A 518 -1.33 -3.81 -2.87
N VAL A 519 -2.44 -4.18 -2.22
CA VAL A 519 -2.52 -5.08 -1.04
C VAL A 519 -2.93 -6.51 -1.37
N LEU A 520 -2.00 -7.48 -1.33
CA LEU A 520 -2.26 -8.92 -1.48
C LEU A 520 -3.34 -9.36 -0.50
N ALA A 521 -4.54 -9.64 -1.02
CA ALA A 521 -5.57 -10.33 -0.25
C ALA A 521 -4.98 -11.65 0.29
N THR A 522 -4.89 -11.75 1.61
CA THR A 522 -4.43 -12.97 2.27
C THR A 522 -5.55 -14.00 2.09
N GLU A 523 -5.30 -15.08 1.34
CA GLU A 523 -6.17 -16.25 1.37
C GLU A 523 -6.27 -16.69 2.83
N ALA A 524 -7.49 -16.67 3.37
CA ALA A 524 -7.79 -17.32 4.64
C ALA A 524 -7.31 -18.76 4.52
N GLN A 525 -6.26 -19.14 5.27
CA GLN A 525 -5.85 -20.53 5.36
C GLN A 525 -7.07 -21.34 5.78
N PRO A 526 -7.50 -22.36 5.00
CA PRO A 526 -8.55 -23.24 5.47
C PRO A 526 -8.05 -23.86 6.78
N ALA A 527 -8.79 -23.61 7.87
CA ALA A 527 -8.53 -24.21 9.15
C ALA A 527 -8.31 -25.70 8.95
N THR A 528 -7.10 -26.17 9.22
CA THR A 528 -6.80 -27.59 9.29
C THR A 528 -7.58 -28.15 10.47
N THR A 529 -8.80 -28.62 10.21
CA THR A 529 -9.53 -29.54 11.10
C THR A 529 -8.75 -30.84 11.17
N ASP A 530 -7.77 -30.88 12.07
CA ASP A 530 -7.23 -32.12 12.61
C ASP A 530 -8.20 -32.56 13.71
N ASP A 531 -9.32 -33.16 13.28
CA ASP A 531 -10.24 -33.86 14.18
C ASP A 531 -10.42 -35.28 13.64
N LYS A 532 -9.39 -36.10 13.82
CA LYS A 532 -9.52 -37.56 13.83
C LYS A 532 -9.60 -38.01 15.28
N LEU A 533 -10.83 -37.92 15.81
CA LEU A 533 -11.30 -38.74 16.92
C LEU A 533 -11.02 -40.21 16.63
N ALA A 534 -10.24 -40.81 17.52
CA ALA A 534 -10.16 -42.24 17.70
C ALA A 534 -11.50 -42.77 18.21
N GLU A 535 -12.22 -43.54 17.40
CA GLU A 535 -13.25 -44.48 17.85
C GLU A 535 -13.56 -45.49 16.72
N THR A 536 -12.77 -46.57 16.64
CA THR A 536 -13.22 -47.99 16.61
C THR A 536 -12.04 -48.93 16.49
#